data_AF-A0A7X2MHS0-F1
#
_entry.id   AF-A0A7X2MHS0-F1
#
_cell.length_a   1.000
_cell.length_b   1.000
_cell.length_c   1.000
_cell.angle_alpha   90.00
_cell.angle_beta   90.00
_cell.angle_gamma   90.00
#
_symmetry.space_group_name_H-M   'P 1'
#
loop_
_entity.id
_entity.type
_entity.pdbx_description
1 polymer ?
#
loop_
_entity_poly.entity_id
_entity_poly.type
_entity_poly.pdbx_seq_one_letter_code
_entity_poly.pdbx_strand_id
1 'polypeptide(L)'
;ERKVTFDNFENSKYADGSYFDTYLNQEFAPKNARVKELFDGIFIPTKSDWTSLKENVMKYGLYHQNRLAVAPNGSISYINDTTASLHP
;
A
#
# COMPACT_ATOMS: atom_id res chain seq x y z
N GLU A 1 -11.31 10.26 10.10
CA GLU A 1 -10.96 11.50 10.82
C GLU A 1 -11.65 12.74 10.24
N ARG A 2 -11.43 13.12 8.98
CA ARG A 2 -12.08 14.31 8.36
C ARG A 2 -13.45 14.03 7.71
N LYS A 3 -13.87 12.75 7.63
CA LYS A 3 -15.13 12.28 7.02
C LYS A 3 -15.38 12.80 5.60
N VAL A 4 -14.30 13.07 4.87
CA VAL A 4 -14.33 13.52 3.49
C VAL A 4 -13.55 12.55 2.63
N THR A 5 -14.05 12.31 1.43
CA THR A 5 -13.39 11.51 0.39
C THR A 5 -12.87 12.41 -0.71
N PHE A 6 -12.00 11.88 -1.57
CA PHE A 6 -11.67 12.58 -2.81
C PHE A 6 -12.91 12.64 -3.73
N ASP A 7 -12.90 13.60 -4.66
CA ASP A 7 -13.97 13.79 -5.64
C ASP A 7 -14.18 12.53 -6.49
N ASN A 8 -15.43 12.13 -6.72
CA ASN A 8 -15.78 10.94 -7.51
C ASN A 8 -15.28 9.60 -6.89
N PHE A 9 -15.20 9.50 -5.57
CA PHE A 9 -14.80 8.28 -4.85
C PHE A 9 -15.74 7.11 -5.14
N GLU A 10 -17.05 7.35 -5.20
CA GLU A 10 -18.11 6.37 -5.41
C GLU A 10 -17.97 5.59 -6.72
N ASN A 11 -17.37 6.20 -7.75
CA ASN A 11 -17.11 5.56 -9.05
C ASN A 11 -15.71 4.93 -9.13
N SER A 12 -14.97 4.90 -8.02
CA SER A 12 -13.62 4.35 -7.98
C SER A 12 -13.61 2.85 -7.64
N LYS A 13 -12.51 2.18 -8.03
CA LYS A 13 -12.24 0.79 -7.67
C LYS A 13 -12.08 0.55 -6.15
N TYR A 14 -11.93 1.64 -5.38
CA TYR A 14 -11.91 1.57 -3.93
C TYR A 14 -13.31 1.47 -3.34
N ALA A 15 -14.29 2.12 -3.96
CA ALA A 15 -15.69 2.09 -3.52
C ALA A 15 -16.37 0.77 -3.90
N ASP A 16 -16.11 0.24 -5.11
CA ASP A 16 -16.61 -1.09 -5.51
C ASP A 16 -15.82 -2.25 -4.86
N GLY A 17 -14.65 -1.95 -4.29
CA GLY A 17 -13.81 -2.91 -3.57
C GLY A 17 -12.99 -3.84 -4.47
N SER A 18 -13.06 -3.71 -5.80
CA SER A 18 -12.30 -4.50 -6.77
C SER A 18 -10.79 -4.22 -6.71
N TYR A 19 -10.39 -3.05 -6.20
CA TYR A 19 -8.98 -2.75 -5.92
C TYR A 19 -8.31 -3.80 -5.01
N PHE A 20 -9.09 -4.38 -4.08
CA PHE A 20 -8.58 -5.32 -3.10
C PHE A 20 -8.51 -6.76 -3.61
N ASP A 21 -9.11 -7.08 -4.75
CA ASP A 21 -9.17 -8.46 -5.25
C ASP A 21 -7.77 -9.03 -5.50
N THR A 22 -6.81 -8.20 -5.92
CA THR A 22 -5.40 -8.60 -6.05
C THR A 22 -4.81 -9.07 -4.72
N TYR A 23 -5.12 -8.37 -3.63
CA TYR A 23 -4.62 -8.66 -2.27
C TYR A 23 -5.36 -9.81 -1.57
N LEU A 24 -6.59 -10.09 -1.99
CA LEU A 24 -7.38 -11.20 -1.46
C LEU A 24 -7.10 -12.51 -2.19
N ASN A 25 -6.87 -12.45 -3.50
CA ASN A 25 -6.61 -13.63 -4.32
C ASN A 25 -5.20 -14.16 -4.12
N GLN A 26 -4.21 -13.28 -3.95
CA GLN A 26 -2.81 -13.65 -3.79
C GLN A 26 -2.29 -13.38 -2.38
N GLU A 27 -1.44 -14.27 -1.87
CA GLU A 27 -0.67 -14.03 -0.65
C GLU A 27 0.67 -13.35 -0.99
N PHE A 28 0.98 -12.27 -0.27
CA PHE A 28 2.18 -11.45 -0.45
C PHE A 28 3.26 -11.72 0.60
N ALA A 29 3.09 -12.76 1.41
CA ALA A 29 4.10 -13.15 2.39
C ALA A 29 5.42 -13.57 1.69
N PRO A 30 6.59 -13.27 2.30
CA PRO A 30 7.88 -13.67 1.75
C PRO A 30 7.95 -15.19 1.57
N LYS A 31 8.33 -15.65 0.37
CA LYS A 31 8.46 -17.08 0.05
C LYS A 31 9.81 -17.67 0.45
N ASN A 32 10.87 -16.86 0.36
CA ASN A 32 12.24 -17.28 0.65
C ASN A 32 12.54 -17.12 2.16
N ALA A 33 13.15 -18.13 2.78
CA ALA A 33 13.52 -18.13 4.19
C ALA A 33 14.40 -16.93 4.57
N ARG A 34 15.41 -16.59 3.76
CA ARG A 34 16.27 -15.43 4.00
C ARG A 34 15.49 -14.11 3.97
N VAL A 35 14.47 -14.01 3.12
CA VAL A 35 13.63 -12.81 3.07
C VAL A 35 12.69 -12.78 4.28
N LYS A 36 12.17 -13.92 4.75
CA LYS A 36 11.37 -13.97 5.99
C LYS A 36 12.16 -13.44 7.19
N GLU A 37 13.44 -13.82 7.32
CA GLU A 37 14.32 -13.33 8.38
C GLU A 37 14.49 -11.81 8.36
N LEU A 38 14.52 -11.18 7.17
CA LEU A 38 14.62 -9.72 7.06
C LEU A 38 13.37 -8.98 7.60
N PHE A 39 12.25 -9.68 7.74
CA PHE A 39 11.01 -9.13 8.29
C PHE A 39 10.76 -9.59 9.74
N ASP A 40 11.75 -10.17 10.42
CA ASP A 40 11.60 -10.53 11.83
C ASP A 40 11.26 -9.30 12.69
N GLY A 41 10.25 -9.44 13.56
CA GLY A 41 9.67 -8.34 14.32
C GLY A 41 8.82 -7.34 13.52
N ILE A 42 8.65 -7.52 12.21
CA ILE A 42 7.82 -6.65 11.35
C ILE A 42 6.52 -7.38 10.99
N PHE A 43 5.38 -6.72 11.26
CA PHE A 43 4.08 -7.24 10.86
C PHE A 43 3.92 -7.26 9.34
N ILE A 44 3.54 -8.41 8.81
CA ILE A 44 3.24 -8.61 7.39
C ILE A 44 1.72 -8.79 7.25
N PRO A 45 1.02 -7.90 6.52
CA PRO A 45 -0.42 -7.99 6.35
C PRO A 45 -0.84 -9.32 5.72
N THR A 46 -1.83 -9.97 6.33
CA THR A 46 -2.45 -11.19 5.84
C THR A 46 -3.70 -10.88 5.01
N LYS A 47 -4.28 -11.91 4.38
CA LYS A 47 -5.55 -11.78 3.67
C LYS A 47 -6.68 -11.25 4.56
N SER A 48 -6.71 -11.65 5.85
CA SER A 48 -7.72 -11.17 6.79
C SER A 48 -7.60 -9.67 7.03
N ASP A 49 -6.38 -9.17 7.16
CA ASP A 49 -6.11 -7.74 7.35
C ASP A 49 -6.54 -6.92 6.12
N TRP A 50 -6.30 -7.46 4.92
CA TRP A 50 -6.78 -6.87 3.68
C TRP A 50 -8.31 -6.86 3.57
N THR A 51 -9.00 -7.91 4.02
CA THR A 51 -10.47 -7.94 4.09
C THR A 51 -11.00 -6.86 5.03
N SER A 52 -10.45 -6.77 6.25
CA SER A 52 -10.83 -5.73 7.20
C SER A 52 -10.53 -4.32 6.66
N LEU A 53 -9.42 -4.14 5.94
CA LEU A 53 -9.11 -2.87 5.30
C LEU A 53 -10.10 -2.53 4.18
N LYS A 54 -10.49 -3.50 3.34
CA LYS A 54 -11.49 -3.33 2.28
C LYS A 54 -12.81 -2.79 2.86
N GLU A 55 -13.32 -3.45 3.90
CA GLU A 55 -14.57 -3.05 4.57
C GLU A 55 -14.47 -1.63 5.14
N ASN A 56 -13.34 -1.30 5.77
CA ASN A 56 -13.10 0.04 6.30
C ASN A 56 -13.02 1.11 5.20
N VAL A 57 -12.36 0.83 4.08
CA VAL A 57 -12.29 1.78 2.95
C VAL A 57 -13.64 1.97 2.30
N MET A 58 -14.43 0.91 2.10
CA MET A 58 -15.77 1.03 1.55
C MET A 58 -16.70 1.83 2.50
N LYS A 59 -16.55 1.65 3.82
CA LYS A 59 -17.38 2.32 4.83
C LYS A 59 -17.00 3.79 5.05
N TYR A 60 -15.72 4.09 5.17
CA TYR A 60 -15.23 5.42 5.57
C TYR A 60 -14.68 6.23 4.40
N GLY A 61 -14.51 5.60 3.24
CA GLY A 61 -13.93 6.19 2.07
C GLY A 61 -12.44 6.46 2.18
N LEU A 62 -11.90 7.14 1.17
CA LEU A 62 -10.48 7.44 1.06
C LEU A 62 -10.28 8.92 0.74
N TYR A 63 -9.36 9.58 1.44
CA TYR A 63 -9.17 11.02 1.32
C TYR A 63 -8.35 11.41 0.08
N HIS A 64 -7.42 10.55 -0.34
CA HIS A 64 -6.52 10.80 -1.46
C HIS A 64 -6.82 9.86 -2.61
N GLN A 65 -7.02 10.40 -3.81
CA GLN A 65 -7.21 9.60 -5.02
C GLN A 65 -5.97 8.77 -5.36
N ASN A 66 -4.79 9.38 -5.24
CA ASN A 66 -3.48 8.76 -5.49
C ASN A 66 -2.59 8.95 -4.26
N ARG A 67 -1.78 7.95 -3.94
CA ARG A 67 -0.97 7.93 -2.69
C ARG A 67 0.50 7.63 -2.89
N LEU A 68 0.81 6.73 -3.82
CA LEU A 68 2.17 6.24 -4.02
C LEU A 68 2.66 6.68 -5.40
N ALA A 69 3.80 7.34 -5.42
CA ALA A 69 4.56 7.66 -6.61
C ALA A 69 6.04 7.55 -6.26
N VAL A 70 6.82 6.85 -7.06
CA VAL A 70 8.26 6.74 -6.89
C VAL A 70 8.91 7.73 -7.84
N ALA A 71 9.48 8.81 -7.28
CA ALA A 71 10.21 9.82 -8.03
C ALA A 71 11.74 9.59 -7.92
N PRO A 72 12.53 10.17 -8.83
CA PRO A 72 13.98 10.26 -8.65
C PRO A 72 14.33 11.08 -7.39
N ASN A 73 15.28 10.61 -6.58
CA ASN A 73 15.71 11.27 -5.33
C ASN A 73 17.02 12.09 -5.47
N GLY A 74 17.42 12.42 -6.71
CA GLY A 74 18.42 13.42 -7.11
C GLY A 74 19.49 13.82 -6.08
N SER A 75 19.55 15.09 -5.70
CA SER A 75 20.53 15.60 -4.72
C SER A 75 20.28 15.13 -3.28
N ILE A 76 19.04 14.75 -2.96
CA ILE A 76 18.63 14.31 -1.62
C ILE A 76 19.24 12.94 -1.29
N SER A 77 19.53 12.11 -2.29
CA SER A 77 20.16 10.80 -2.09
C SER A 77 21.55 10.91 -1.46
N TYR A 78 22.34 11.91 -1.87
CA TYR A 78 23.68 12.18 -1.31
C TYR A 78 23.62 12.61 0.15
N ILE A 79 22.60 13.36 0.56
CA ILE A 79 22.44 13.81 1.95
C ILE A 79 22.05 12.63 2.85
N ASN A 80 21.18 11.75 2.35
CA ASN A 80 20.68 10.61 3.11
C ASN A 80 21.60 9.38 3.05
N ASP A 81 22.72 9.45 2.31
CA ASP A 81 23.61 8.33 2.03
C ASP A 81 22.84 7.11 1.48
N THR A 82 22.05 7.35 0.43
CA THR A 82 21.17 6.36 -0.21
C THR A 82 21.40 6.27 -1.71
N THR A 83 21.03 5.14 -2.31
CA THR A 83 21.06 4.95 -3.77
C THR A 83 20.02 5.81 -4.50
N ALA A 84 20.19 5.94 -5.82
CA ALA A 84 19.29 6.73 -6.66
C ALA A 84 17.92 6.02 -6.84
N SER A 85 16.98 6.33 -5.96
CA SER A 85 15.64 5.73 -5.93
C SER A 85 15.75 4.20 -5.85
N LEU A 86 14.84 3.48 -6.52
CA LEU A 86 14.86 2.03 -6.66
C LEU A 86 15.65 1.56 -7.91
N HIS A 87 16.37 2.47 -8.57
CA HIS A 87 17.16 2.14 -9.74
C HIS A 87 18.53 1.57 -9.35
N PRO A 88 19.13 0.72 -10.21
CA PRO A 88 20.51 0.24 -10.04
C PRO A 88 21.53 1.38 -9.99
#